data_AF-A0A2A5RPK1-F1
#
_entry.id   AF-A0A2A5RPK1-F1
#
_cell.length_a   1.000
_cell.length_b   1.000
_cell.length_c   1.000
_cell.angle_alpha   90.00
_cell.angle_beta   90.00
_cell.angle_gamma   90.00
#
_symmetry.space_group_name_H-M   'P 1'
#
loop_
_entity.id
_entity.type
_entity.pdbx_description
1 polymer ?
#
loop_
_entity_poly.entity_id
_entity_poly.type
_entity_poly.pdbx_seq_one_letter_code
_entity_poly.pdbx_strand_id
1 'polypeptide(L)'
;MKKSKIAALIGSILFTFIALGTITILIVGWILAKAGQLDIGNITTNELLIAMLIAGALFILLLTLNWIGFAKLKQSKKWSKYFLGIGVFYLLASMFNGIGLIVTLPVSICFILAYVFRRQESKDEEINDGN
;
A
#
# COMPACT_ATOMS: atom_id res chain seq x y z
N MET A 1 7.77 -21.84 -4.29
CA MET A 1 6.88 -20.81 -3.70
C MET A 1 5.66 -20.65 -4.58
N LYS A 2 4.47 -20.48 -3.99
CA LYS A 2 3.21 -20.29 -4.72
C LYS A 2 3.16 -18.93 -5.43
N LYS A 3 2.52 -18.86 -6.62
CA LYS A 3 2.50 -17.65 -7.47
C LYS A 3 1.87 -16.46 -6.75
N SER A 4 0.84 -16.73 -5.93
CA SER A 4 0.19 -15.71 -5.09
C SER A 4 1.16 -15.02 -4.13
N LYS A 5 2.13 -15.77 -3.60
CA LYS A 5 3.09 -15.28 -2.61
C LYS A 5 4.15 -14.40 -3.26
N ILE A 6 4.54 -14.72 -4.49
CA ILE A 6 5.49 -13.90 -5.27
C ILE A 6 4.85 -12.55 -5.62
N ALA A 7 3.61 -12.55 -6.11
CA ALA A 7 2.87 -11.32 -6.41
C ALA A 7 2.68 -10.44 -5.16
N ALA A 8 2.31 -11.05 -4.02
CA ALA A 8 2.19 -10.33 -2.74
C ALA A 8 3.54 -9.75 -2.29
N LEU A 9 4.63 -10.52 -2.42
CA LEU A 9 5.97 -10.05 -2.05
C LEU A 9 6.40 -8.85 -2.89
N ILE A 10 6.23 -8.94 -4.22
CA ILE A 10 6.57 -7.84 -5.15
C ILE A 10 5.74 -6.60 -4.81
N GLY A 11 4.43 -6.77 -4.59
CA GLY A 11 3.54 -5.68 -4.18
C GLY A 11 3.97 -5.04 -2.84
N SER A 12 4.37 -5.85 -1.86
CA SER A 12 4.86 -5.36 -0.57
C SER A 12 6.20 -4.62 -0.68
N ILE A 13 7.12 -5.09 -1.53
CA ILE A 13 8.40 -4.44 -1.78
C ILE A 13 8.18 -3.08 -2.47
N LEU A 14 7.40 -3.06 -3.55
CA LEU A 14 7.07 -1.82 -4.27
C LEU A 14 6.39 -0.81 -3.33
N PHE A 15 5.43 -1.27 -2.52
CA PHE A 15 4.78 -0.43 -1.52
C PHE A 15 5.78 0.14 -0.50
N THR A 16 6.76 -0.65 -0.09
CA THR A 16 7.79 -0.20 0.87
C THR A 16 8.65 0.92 0.27
N PHE A 17 9.03 0.82 -1.00
CA PHE A 17 9.76 1.91 -1.67
C PHE A 17 8.93 3.20 -1.77
N ILE A 18 7.64 3.09 -2.06
CA ILE A 18 6.73 4.24 -2.13
C ILE A 18 6.53 4.86 -0.75
N ALA A 19 6.37 4.02 0.28
CA ALA A 19 6.25 4.48 1.66
C ALA A 19 7.52 5.21 2.11
N LEU A 20 8.71 4.70 1.78
CA LEU A 20 9.96 5.41 2.08
C LEU A 20 10.07 6.73 1.32
N GLY A 21 9.72 6.75 0.03
CA GLY A 21 9.71 7.98 -0.76
C GLY A 21 8.77 9.05 -0.19
N THR A 22 7.56 8.66 0.19
CA THR A 22 6.58 9.57 0.80
C THR A 22 7.00 10.05 2.19
N ILE A 23 7.55 9.17 3.04
CA ILE A 23 8.15 9.58 4.32
C ILE A 23 9.27 10.59 4.11
N THR A 24 10.12 10.38 3.10
CA THR A 24 11.21 11.31 2.78
C THR A 24 10.66 12.68 2.38
N ILE A 25 9.63 12.72 1.54
CA ILE A 25 8.94 13.97 1.15
C ILE A 25 8.30 14.65 2.36
N LEU A 26 7.69 13.90 3.28
CA LEU A 26 7.11 14.46 4.52
C LEU A 26 8.18 15.06 5.43
N ILE A 27 9.34 14.41 5.56
CA ILE A 27 10.48 14.92 6.36
C ILE A 27 11.04 16.20 5.72
N VAL A 28 11.25 16.21 4.40
CA VAL A 28 11.71 17.41 3.68
C VAL A 28 10.68 18.53 3.80
N GLY A 29 9.40 18.23 3.64
CA GLY A 29 8.30 19.17 3.85
C GLY A 29 8.27 19.75 5.26
N TRP A 30 8.56 18.93 6.28
CA TRP A 30 8.66 19.38 7.66
C TRP A 30 9.82 20.36 7.88
N ILE A 31 11.00 20.07 7.32
CA ILE A 31 12.19 20.93 7.41
C ILE A 31 11.92 22.27 6.70
N LEU A 32 11.38 22.23 5.48
CA LEU A 32 11.07 23.43 4.70
C LEU A 32 9.96 24.28 5.35
N ALA A 33 8.96 23.65 5.97
CA ALA A 33 7.90 24.36 6.68
C ALA A 33 8.43 25.07 7.93
N LYS A 34 9.34 24.44 8.69
CA LYS A 34 10.02 25.09 9.82
C LYS A 34 10.97 26.21 9.40
N ALA A 35 11.58 26.09 8.22
CA ALA A 35 12.45 27.13 7.66
C ALA A 35 11.68 28.35 7.09
N GLY A 36 10.33 28.32 7.09
CA GLY A 36 9.51 29.36 6.50
C GLY A 36 9.57 29.42 4.97
N GLN A 37 10.09 28.36 4.32
CA GLN A 37 10.29 28.28 2.88
C GLN A 37 9.15 27.56 2.14
N LEU A 38 8.17 27.02 2.88
CA LEU A 38 6.93 26.47 2.34
C LEU A 38 5.78 27.43 2.63
N ASP A 39 5.46 28.25 1.64
CA ASP A 39 4.25 29.07 1.62
C ASP A 39 3.17 28.32 0.82
N ILE A 40 2.35 27.54 1.52
CA ILE A 40 1.21 26.83 0.94
C ILE A 40 -0.06 27.65 1.23
N GLY A 41 -0.07 28.92 0.82
CA GLY A 41 -1.23 29.81 0.92
C GLY A 41 -1.82 29.92 2.33
N ASN A 42 -3.12 30.20 2.43
CA ASN A 42 -3.85 30.51 3.68
C ASN A 42 -3.94 29.35 4.71
N ILE A 43 -3.09 28.32 4.59
CA ILE A 43 -2.99 27.19 5.53
C ILE A 43 -1.95 27.56 6.57
N THR A 44 -2.32 27.53 7.85
CA THR A 44 -1.37 27.81 8.92
C THR A 44 -0.32 26.70 9.04
N THR A 45 0.91 27.04 9.41
CA THR A 45 2.02 26.08 9.56
C THR A 45 1.68 24.93 10.52
N ASN A 46 0.82 25.20 11.52
CA ASN A 46 0.29 24.19 12.44
C ASN A 46 -0.66 23.19 11.78
N GLU A 47 -1.56 23.64 10.90
CA GLU A 47 -2.48 22.75 10.17
C GLU A 47 -1.70 21.82 9.22
N LEU A 48 -0.69 22.36 8.54
CA LEU A 48 0.21 21.58 7.69
C LEU A 48 0.97 20.51 8.49
N LEU A 49 1.49 20.87 9.66
CA LEU A 49 2.19 19.96 10.57
C LEU A 49 1.31 18.80 11.04
N ILE A 50 0.07 19.10 11.45
CA ILE A 50 -0.89 18.09 11.91
C ILE A 50 -1.25 17.15 10.76
N ALA A 51 -1.50 17.69 9.56
CA ALA A 51 -1.78 16.88 8.38
C ALA A 51 -0.62 15.94 8.02
N MET A 52 0.62 16.43 8.07
CA MET A 52 1.82 15.60 7.83
C MET A 52 1.97 14.49 8.87
N LEU A 53 1.71 14.76 10.16
CA LEU A 53 1.76 13.76 11.24
C LEU A 53 0.72 12.65 11.03
N ILE A 54 -0.52 13.03 10.70
CA ILE A 54 -1.60 12.06 10.43
C ILE A 54 -1.25 11.22 9.18
N ALA A 55 -0.79 11.86 8.11
CA ALA A 55 -0.38 11.17 6.88
C ALA A 55 0.76 10.18 7.14
N GLY A 56 1.79 10.59 7.90
CA GLY A 56 2.91 9.73 8.28
C GLY A 56 2.47 8.54 9.14
N ALA A 57 1.62 8.77 10.14
CA ALA A 57 1.10 7.72 11.01
C ALA A 57 0.26 6.68 10.23
N LEU A 58 -0.60 7.15 9.31
CA LEU A 58 -1.37 6.27 8.42
C LEU A 58 -0.45 5.45 7.52
N PHE A 59 0.62 6.04 6.98
CA PHE A 59 1.58 5.32 6.15
C PHE A 59 2.31 4.21 6.91
N ILE A 60 2.75 4.47 8.14
CA ILE A 60 3.38 3.46 8.99
C ILE A 60 2.39 2.31 9.27
N LEU A 61 1.15 2.65 9.62
CA LEU A 61 0.11 1.65 9.88
C LEU A 61 -0.17 0.78 8.63
N LEU A 62 -0.26 1.39 7.44
CA LEU A 62 -0.43 0.67 6.19
C LEU A 62 0.77 -0.22 5.85
N LEU A 63 1.99 0.25 6.11
CA LEU A 63 3.21 -0.53 5.92
C LEU A 63 3.24 -1.77 6.82
N THR A 64 2.93 -1.59 8.10
CA THR A 64 2.85 -2.68 9.07
C THR A 64 1.77 -3.68 8.67
N LEU A 65 0.57 -3.22 8.33
CA LEU A 65 -0.50 -4.11 7.89
C LEU A 65 -0.17 -4.84 6.58
N ASN A 66 0.55 -4.23 5.65
CA ASN A 66 0.97 -4.85 4.41
C ASN A 66 1.93 -6.03 4.67
N TRP A 67 2.92 -5.83 5.55
CA TRP A 67 3.84 -6.90 5.96
C TRP A 67 3.14 -8.00 6.78
N ILE A 68 2.23 -7.64 7.69
CA ILE A 68 1.40 -8.62 8.41
C ILE A 68 0.55 -9.42 7.44
N GLY A 69 -0.05 -8.77 6.44
CA GLY A 69 -0.84 -9.41 5.41
C GLY A 69 -0.02 -10.39 4.58
N PHE A 70 1.21 -10.04 4.24
CA PHE A 70 2.13 -10.94 3.55
C PHE A 70 2.47 -12.17 4.41
N ALA A 71 2.81 -11.96 5.69
CA ALA A 71 3.14 -13.04 6.62
C ALA A 71 1.96 -14.01 6.82
N LYS A 72 0.74 -13.48 6.95
CA LYS A 72 -0.48 -14.27 7.17
C LYS A 72 -1.19 -14.73 5.89
N LEU A 73 -0.65 -14.43 4.70
CA LEU A 73 -1.23 -14.82 3.41
C LEU A 73 -1.49 -16.33 3.33
N LYS A 74 -0.57 -17.16 3.87
CA LYS A 74 -0.69 -18.64 3.86
C LYS A 74 -1.75 -19.15 4.84
N GLN A 75 -2.02 -18.43 5.93
CA GLN A 75 -2.73 -18.95 7.08
C GLN A 75 -4.26 -18.76 7.01
N SER A 76 -4.77 -17.80 6.23
CA SER A 76 -6.23 -17.60 6.14
C SER A 76 -6.70 -16.96 4.83
N LYS A 77 -7.85 -17.44 4.34
CA LYS A 77 -8.61 -16.84 3.22
C LYS A 77 -8.99 -15.36 3.48
N LYS A 78 -9.07 -14.93 4.75
CA LYS A 78 -9.39 -13.52 5.12
C LYS A 78 -8.32 -12.53 4.65
N TRP A 79 -7.04 -12.91 4.73
CA TRP A 79 -5.93 -12.03 4.30
C TRP A 79 -5.84 -11.89 2.78
N SER A 80 -6.37 -12.86 2.03
CA SER A 80 -6.51 -12.72 0.58
C SER A 80 -7.46 -11.58 0.22
N LYS A 81 -8.63 -11.49 0.88
CA LYS A 81 -9.59 -10.39 0.68
C LYS A 81 -9.02 -9.02 1.09
N TYR A 82 -8.14 -8.98 2.08
CA TYR A 82 -7.43 -7.76 2.49
C TYR A 82 -6.59 -7.19 1.35
N PHE A 83 -5.85 -8.03 0.62
CA PHE A 83 -5.08 -7.58 -0.56
C PHE A 83 -5.97 -7.06 -1.69
N LEU A 84 -7.15 -7.65 -1.89
CA LEU A 84 -8.12 -7.10 -2.85
C LEU A 84 -8.61 -5.71 -2.43
N GLY A 85 -8.97 -5.52 -1.15
CA GLY A 85 -9.41 -4.23 -0.63
C GLY A 85 -8.36 -3.14 -0.78
N ILE A 86 -7.11 -3.43 -0.42
CA ILE A 86 -5.99 -2.51 -0.61
C ILE A 86 -5.71 -2.24 -2.09
N GLY A 87 -5.72 -3.28 -2.93
CA GLY A 87 -5.47 -3.14 -4.36
C GLY A 87 -6.49 -2.22 -5.01
N VAL A 88 -7.78 -2.40 -4.70
CA VAL A 88 -8.86 -1.53 -5.15
C VAL A 88 -8.69 -0.12 -4.60
N PHE A 89 -8.34 0.04 -3.32
CA PHE A 89 -8.10 1.36 -2.73
C PHE A 89 -6.98 2.12 -3.45
N TYR A 90 -5.85 1.46 -3.75
CA TYR A 90 -4.76 2.08 -4.51
C TYR A 90 -5.11 2.34 -5.98
N LEU A 91 -5.97 1.51 -6.57
CA LEU A 91 -6.51 1.73 -7.91
C LEU A 91 -7.39 2.98 -7.95
N LEU A 92 -8.29 3.16 -6.97
CA LEU A 92 -9.08 4.38 -6.83
C LEU A 92 -8.19 5.59 -6.55
N ALA A 93 -7.20 5.47 -5.64
CA ALA A 93 -6.23 6.53 -5.38
C ALA A 93 -5.45 6.96 -6.63
N SER A 94 -5.19 6.01 -7.54
CA SER A 94 -4.53 6.29 -8.84
C SER A 94 -5.35 7.21 -9.74
N MET A 95 -6.68 7.22 -9.60
CA MET A 95 -7.58 8.02 -10.44
C MET A 95 -7.62 9.49 -10.02
N PHE A 96 -7.25 9.82 -8.77
CA PHE A 96 -7.31 11.18 -8.24
C PHE A 96 -6.08 12.03 -8.60
N ASN A 97 -4.94 11.41 -8.95
CA ASN A 97 -3.72 12.15 -9.26
C ASN A 97 -2.89 11.40 -10.31
N GLY A 98 -2.57 12.05 -11.44
CA GLY A 98 -1.79 11.45 -12.53
C GLY A 98 -0.38 11.02 -12.13
N ILE A 99 0.24 11.69 -11.15
CA ILE A 99 1.53 11.25 -10.58
C ILE A 99 1.31 10.02 -9.69
N GLY A 100 0.20 9.99 -8.96
CA GLY A 100 -0.25 8.81 -8.22
C GLY A 100 -0.42 7.60 -9.13
N LEU A 101 -0.91 7.79 -10.36
CA LEU A 101 -1.15 6.73 -11.33
C LEU A 101 0.10 5.92 -11.68
N ILE A 102 1.22 6.56 -11.94
CA ILE A 102 2.47 5.86 -12.31
C ILE A 102 2.97 4.99 -11.15
N VAL A 103 2.70 5.42 -9.92
CA VAL A 103 3.31 4.86 -8.70
C VAL A 103 2.39 3.85 -8.01
N THR A 104 1.10 4.14 -7.88
CA THR A 104 0.13 3.29 -7.16
C THR A 104 -0.48 2.20 -8.04
N LEU A 105 -0.49 2.37 -9.37
CA LEU A 105 -1.07 1.41 -10.29
C LEU A 105 -0.27 0.08 -10.33
N PRO A 106 1.07 0.06 -10.45
CA PRO A 106 1.84 -1.19 -10.37
C PRO A 106 1.61 -1.94 -9.06
N VAL A 107 1.51 -1.22 -7.95
CA VAL A 107 1.22 -1.78 -6.62
C VAL A 107 -0.18 -2.38 -6.56
N SER A 108 -1.18 -1.65 -7.07
CA SER A 108 -2.57 -2.10 -7.10
C SER A 108 -2.70 -3.42 -7.88
N ILE A 109 -2.06 -3.51 -9.05
CA ILE A 109 -2.06 -4.71 -9.88
C ILE A 109 -1.42 -5.89 -9.14
N CYS A 110 -0.28 -5.69 -8.47
CA CYS A 110 0.38 -6.75 -7.72
C CYS A 110 -0.51 -7.33 -6.61
N PHE A 111 -1.23 -6.48 -5.87
CA PHE A 111 -2.14 -6.95 -4.82
C PHE A 111 -3.40 -7.62 -5.35
N ILE A 112 -3.96 -7.12 -6.46
CA ILE A 112 -5.10 -7.77 -7.13
C ILE A 112 -4.68 -9.14 -7.68
N LEU A 113 -3.52 -9.24 -8.33
CA LEU A 113 -2.99 -10.51 -8.82
C LEU A 113 -2.69 -11.48 -7.67
N ALA A 114 -2.15 -11.00 -6.55
CA ALA A 114 -1.95 -11.81 -5.36
C ALA A 114 -3.26 -12.44 -4.86
N TYR A 115 -4.36 -11.69 -4.89
CA TYR A 115 -5.69 -12.21 -4.59
C TYR A 115 -6.17 -13.24 -5.62
N VAL A 116 -6.09 -12.92 -6.92
CA VAL A 116 -6.57 -13.79 -8.00
C VAL A 116 -5.82 -15.13 -7.98
N PHE A 117 -4.49 -15.11 -7.89
CA PHE A 117 -3.69 -16.34 -7.81
C PHE A 117 -3.98 -17.14 -6.55
N ARG A 118 -4.17 -16.49 -5.40
CA ARG A 118 -4.54 -17.20 -4.15
C ARG A 118 -5.89 -17.90 -4.31
N ARG A 119 -6.85 -17.27 -4.98
CA ARG A 119 -8.17 -17.84 -5.24
C ARG A 119 -8.12 -19.03 -6.20
N GLN A 120 -7.26 -18.98 -7.22
CA GLN A 120 -7.01 -20.12 -8.12
C GLN A 120 -6.38 -21.28 -7.35
N GLU A 121 -5.32 -21.02 -6.60
CA GLU A 121 -4.64 -22.05 -5.80
C GLU A 121 -5.56 -22.71 -4.76
N SER A 122 -6.47 -21.96 -4.13
CA SER A 122 -7.45 -22.54 -3.19
C SER A 122 -8.51 -23.40 -3.88
N LYS A 123 -8.87 -23.10 -5.14
CA LYS A 123 -9.78 -23.94 -5.91
C LYS A 123 -9.11 -25.24 -6.34
N ASP A 124 -7.85 -25.16 -6.76
CA ASP A 124 -7.06 -26.34 -7.15
C ASP A 124 -6.82 -27.29 -5.96
N GLU A 125 -6.64 -26.74 -4.75
CA GLU A 125 -6.56 -27.52 -3.51
C GLU A 125 -7.90 -28.21 -3.18
N GLU A 126 -9.03 -27.51 -3.30
CA GLU A 126 -10.36 -28.08 -3.06
C GLU A 126 -10.73 -29.21 -4.07
N ILE A 127 -10.21 -29.16 -5.29
CA ILE A 127 -10.41 -30.21 -6.31
C ILE A 127 -9.52 -31.43 -6.05
N ASN A 128 -8.28 -31.24 -5.58
CA ASN A 128 -7.35 -32.34 -5.31
C ASN A 128 -7.59 -33.05 -3.97
N ASP A 129 -8.10 -32.37 -2.95
CA ASP A 129 -8.45 -32.98 -1.65
C ASP A 129 -9.84 -33.66 -1.65
N GLY A 130 -10.60 -33.53 -2.74
CA GLY A 130 -11.92 -34.14 -2.93
C GLY A 130 -11.91 -35.47 -3.69
N ASN A 131 -10.74 -36.06 -3.90
CA ASN A 131 -10.51 -37.34 -4.58
C ASN A 131 -9.66 -38.27 -3.70
#